data_AF-A0A3D4V0C6-F1
#
_entry.id   AF-A0A3D4V0C6-F1
#
_cell.length_a   1.000
_cell.length_b   1.000
_cell.length_c   1.000
_cell.angle_alpha   90.00
_cell.angle_beta   90.00
_cell.angle_gamma   90.00
#
_symmetry.space_group_name_H-M   'P 1'
#
loop_
_entity.id
_entity.type
_entity.pdbx_description
1 polymer ?
#
loop_
_entity_poly.entity_id
_entity_poly.type
_entity_poly.pdbx_seq_one_letter_code
_entity_poly.pdbx_strand_id
1 'polypeptide(L)'
;ETACIVEKWIDEYIEALQSNDSVVRKNVKALITTNQVKPREAKQIATHFSGLLAEIDSVLDQVDADLVEGWSYLNTTKLRRLRSYLEVIVSEFATKGTIKRRKRKVKPEQLVKSLKYLENFDGIGESVNPAQLIGAKKVLLYNTKQKKISFYSSETGLTVKGSTLKNFDVGIVKSCGRKENSWIKLISSCPVGRMMNEINNLRAKEQDPTGRINKDTLILRITK
;
A
#
# COMPACT_ATOMS: atom_id res chain seq x y z
N GLU A 1 -26.47 -22.34 7.21
CA GLU A 1 -27.65 -21.48 7.47
C GLU A 1 -27.84 -20.40 6.42
N THR A 2 -26.88 -19.48 6.23
CA THR A 2 -26.98 -18.40 5.23
C THR A 2 -27.09 -18.90 3.79
N ALA A 3 -26.33 -19.93 3.42
CA ALA A 3 -26.44 -20.58 2.11
C ALA A 3 -27.86 -21.10 1.85
N CYS A 4 -28.42 -21.85 2.81
CA CYS A 4 -29.79 -22.40 2.71
C CYS A 4 -30.87 -21.32 2.61
N ILE A 5 -30.66 -20.14 3.22
CA ILE A 5 -31.60 -19.02 3.06
C ILE A 5 -31.56 -18.48 1.64
N VAL A 6 -30.37 -18.36 1.05
CA VAL A 6 -30.22 -17.90 -0.34
C VAL A 6 -30.75 -18.93 -1.33
N GLU A 7 -30.55 -20.23 -1.07
CA GLU A 7 -31.16 -21.32 -1.85
C GLU A 7 -32.68 -21.19 -1.85
N LYS A 8 -33.31 -21.09 -0.67
CA LYS A 8 -34.76 -20.85 -0.56
C LYS A 8 -35.23 -19.62 -1.32
N TRP A 9 -34.44 -18.54 -1.31
CA TRP A 9 -34.80 -17.33 -2.06
C TRP A 9 -34.75 -17.54 -3.57
N ILE A 10 -33.83 -18.37 -4.06
CA ILE A 10 -33.73 -18.72 -5.47
C ILE A 10 -34.87 -19.67 -5.85
N ASP A 11 -35.17 -20.67 -5.02
CA ASP A 11 -36.26 -21.61 -5.26
C ASP A 11 -37.61 -20.88 -5.34
N GLU A 12 -37.92 -20.03 -4.36
CA GLU A 12 -39.12 -19.18 -4.37
C GLU A 12 -39.14 -18.23 -5.59
N TYR A 13 -37.98 -17.76 -6.05
CA TYR A 13 -37.88 -16.91 -7.24
C TYR A 13 -38.17 -17.69 -8.52
N ILE A 14 -37.68 -18.93 -8.63
CA ILE A 14 -37.92 -19.83 -9.76
C ILE A 14 -39.41 -20.20 -9.82
N GLU A 15 -40.01 -20.58 -8.70
CA GLU A 15 -41.43 -20.93 -8.60
C GLU A 15 -42.32 -19.77 -9.07
N ALA A 16 -42.03 -18.55 -8.61
CA ALA A 16 -42.80 -17.38 -9.04
C ALA A 16 -42.59 -17.01 -10.51
N LEU A 17 -41.38 -17.22 -11.04
CA LEU A 17 -41.16 -17.09 -12.48
C LEU A 17 -42.00 -18.11 -13.24
N GLN A 18 -42.18 -19.33 -12.73
CA GLN A 18 -43.01 -20.35 -13.37
C GLN A 18 -44.50 -19.96 -13.35
N SER A 19 -45.03 -19.52 -12.20
CA SER A 19 -46.45 -19.13 -12.05
C SER A 19 -46.82 -17.77 -12.68
N ASN A 20 -45.84 -17.01 -13.18
CA ASN A 20 -45.98 -15.60 -13.61
C ASN A 20 -46.41 -14.65 -12.46
N ASP A 21 -46.18 -15.03 -11.21
CA ASP A 21 -46.45 -14.17 -10.07
C ASP A 21 -45.46 -13.01 -9.98
N SER A 22 -45.90 -11.93 -9.34
CA SER A 22 -45.04 -10.79 -9.05
C SER A 22 -44.10 -11.12 -7.89
N VAL A 23 -42.81 -11.32 -8.19
CA VAL A 23 -41.79 -11.49 -7.14
C VAL A 23 -40.73 -10.40 -7.17
N VAL A 24 -40.51 -9.86 -5.96
CA VAL A 24 -39.50 -8.86 -5.67
C VAL A 24 -38.18 -9.55 -5.33
N ARG A 25 -37.09 -9.11 -5.97
CA ARG A 25 -35.74 -9.58 -5.66
C ARG A 25 -35.40 -9.26 -4.20
N LYS A 26 -35.16 -10.29 -3.40
CA LYS A 26 -34.78 -10.13 -2.00
C LYS A 26 -33.37 -9.54 -1.90
N ASN A 27 -33.17 -8.64 -0.93
CA ASN A 27 -31.94 -7.85 -0.80
C ASN A 27 -30.81 -8.67 -0.15
N VAL A 28 -29.83 -9.06 -0.97
CA VAL A 28 -28.67 -9.86 -0.56
C VAL A 28 -27.75 -9.11 0.41
N LYS A 29 -27.59 -7.79 0.25
CA LYS A 29 -26.75 -6.97 1.16
C LYS A 29 -27.30 -6.95 2.57
N ALA A 30 -28.62 -6.84 2.69
CA ALA A 30 -29.30 -6.87 3.98
C ALA A 30 -29.05 -8.21 4.68
N LEU A 31 -29.17 -9.33 3.96
CA LEU A 31 -28.90 -10.68 4.50
C LEU A 31 -27.46 -10.84 4.99
N ILE A 32 -26.47 -10.42 4.20
CA ILE A 32 -25.06 -10.49 4.58
C ILE A 32 -24.79 -9.75 5.89
N THR A 33 -25.48 -8.64 6.10
CA THR A 33 -25.34 -7.79 7.28
C THR A 33 -26.05 -8.39 8.49
N THR A 34 -27.31 -8.80 8.34
CA THR A 34 -28.13 -9.40 9.42
C THR A 34 -27.50 -10.67 9.97
N ASN A 35 -27.03 -11.56 9.09
CA ASN A 35 -26.49 -12.85 9.50
C ASN A 35 -24.98 -12.80 9.81
N GLN A 36 -24.38 -11.60 9.80
CA GLN A 36 -22.96 -11.37 10.09
C GLN A 36 -22.02 -12.35 9.37
N VAL A 37 -22.27 -12.56 8.07
CA VAL A 37 -21.58 -13.60 7.28
C VAL A 37 -20.08 -13.38 7.29
N LYS A 38 -19.31 -14.42 7.67
CA LYS A 38 -17.85 -14.35 7.69
C LYS A 38 -17.31 -14.36 6.25
N PRO A 39 -16.19 -13.68 5.96
CA PRO A 39 -15.62 -13.65 4.60
C PRO A 39 -15.36 -15.04 4.00
N ARG A 40 -14.97 -16.02 4.82
CA ARG A 40 -14.76 -17.40 4.36
C ARG A 40 -16.06 -18.05 3.89
N GLU A 41 -17.12 -17.91 4.68
CA GLU A 41 -18.46 -18.42 4.34
C GLU A 41 -18.99 -17.71 3.10
N ALA A 42 -18.86 -16.38 3.02
CA ALA A 42 -19.25 -15.60 1.85
C ALA A 42 -18.54 -16.08 0.57
N LYS A 43 -17.25 -16.43 0.64
CA LYS A 43 -16.51 -16.98 -0.51
C LYS A 43 -17.05 -18.35 -0.94
N GLN A 44 -17.38 -19.23 0.00
CA GLN A 44 -17.97 -20.53 -0.31
C GLN A 44 -19.34 -20.37 -0.97
N ILE A 45 -20.17 -19.49 -0.43
CA ILE A 45 -21.49 -19.15 -0.98
C ILE A 45 -21.38 -18.59 -2.40
N ALA A 46 -20.46 -17.65 -2.64
CA ALA A 46 -20.22 -17.11 -3.97
C ALA A 46 -19.78 -18.19 -4.97
N THR A 47 -18.96 -19.15 -4.53
CA THR A 47 -18.49 -20.26 -5.38
C THR A 47 -19.63 -21.21 -5.74
N HIS A 48 -20.48 -21.53 -4.77
CA HIS A 48 -21.66 -22.38 -5.01
C HIS A 48 -22.60 -21.76 -6.05
N PHE A 49 -23.00 -20.49 -5.87
CA PHE A 49 -23.90 -19.81 -6.80
C PHE A 49 -23.25 -19.44 -8.14
N SER A 50 -21.91 -19.35 -8.21
CA SER A 50 -21.24 -19.21 -9.49
C SER A 50 -21.38 -20.45 -10.39
N GLY A 51 -21.53 -21.64 -9.80
CA GLY A 51 -21.83 -22.87 -10.56
C GLY A 51 -23.20 -22.78 -11.21
N LEU A 52 -24.22 -22.44 -10.42
CA LEU A 52 -25.59 -22.25 -10.92
C LEU A 52 -25.68 -21.13 -11.97
N LEU A 53 -24.94 -20.03 -11.80
CA LEU A 53 -24.87 -18.96 -12.79
C LEU A 53 -24.27 -19.47 -14.12
N ALA A 54 -23.20 -20.26 -14.05
CA ALA A 54 -22.55 -20.84 -15.24
C ALA A 54 -23.44 -21.86 -15.97
N GLU A 55 -24.25 -22.62 -15.24
CA GLU A 55 -25.27 -23.50 -15.83
C GLU A 55 -26.29 -22.69 -16.63
N ILE A 56 -26.84 -21.61 -16.06
CA ILE A 56 -27.80 -20.75 -16.76
C ILE A 56 -27.16 -20.01 -17.95
N ASP A 57 -25.91 -19.58 -17.83
CA ASP A 57 -25.16 -19.05 -18.98
C ASP A 57 -25.08 -20.07 -20.11
N SER A 58 -24.75 -21.32 -19.79
CA SER A 58 -24.64 -22.41 -20.77
C SER A 58 -25.98 -22.72 -21.45
N VAL A 59 -27.10 -22.63 -20.72
CA VAL A 59 -28.45 -22.78 -21.26
C VAL A 59 -28.81 -21.64 -22.22
N LEU A 60 -28.48 -20.39 -21.85
CA LEU A 60 -28.75 -19.22 -22.67
C LEU A 60 -27.91 -19.20 -23.95
N ASP A 61 -26.68 -19.70 -23.87
CA ASP A 61 -25.76 -19.85 -25.00
C ASP A 61 -26.01 -21.12 -25.82
N GLN A 62 -26.95 -21.98 -25.39
CA GLN A 62 -27.33 -23.26 -26.02
C GLN A 62 -26.15 -24.22 -26.23
N VAL A 63 -25.19 -24.23 -25.30
CA VAL A 63 -23.97 -25.05 -25.39
C VAL A 63 -24.24 -26.51 -25.02
N ASP A 64 -25.10 -26.73 -24.02
CA ASP A 64 -25.39 -28.04 -23.45
C ASP A 64 -26.88 -28.39 -23.63
N ALA A 65 -27.15 -29.43 -24.43
CA ALA A 65 -28.51 -29.83 -24.78
C ALA A 65 -29.29 -30.39 -23.58
N ASP A 66 -28.62 -31.10 -22.69
CA ASP A 66 -29.25 -31.71 -21.51
C ASP A 66 -29.68 -30.63 -20.52
N LEU A 67 -28.84 -29.60 -20.33
CA LEU A 67 -29.20 -28.44 -19.52
C LEU A 67 -30.34 -27.62 -20.15
N VAL A 68 -30.36 -27.46 -21.47
CA VAL A 68 -31.45 -26.75 -22.16
C VAL A 68 -32.78 -27.49 -21.97
N GLU A 69 -32.79 -28.82 -22.05
CA GLU A 69 -33.99 -29.62 -21.75
C GLU A 69 -34.42 -29.43 -20.29
N GLY A 70 -33.49 -29.52 -19.34
CA GLY A 70 -33.76 -29.36 -17.90
C GLY A 70 -34.35 -27.99 -17.54
N TRP A 71 -33.99 -26.92 -18.25
CA TRP A 71 -34.47 -25.56 -18.02
C TRP A 71 -35.61 -25.12 -18.96
N SER A 72 -36.11 -26.01 -19.82
CA SER A 72 -37.12 -25.72 -20.84
C SER A 72 -38.47 -25.21 -20.29
N TYR A 73 -38.76 -25.46 -19.01
CA TYR A 73 -39.96 -24.95 -18.34
C TYR A 73 -39.95 -23.43 -18.11
N LEU A 74 -38.80 -22.76 -18.28
CA LEU A 74 -38.66 -21.31 -18.23
C LEU A 74 -38.32 -20.72 -19.60
N ASN A 75 -39.13 -19.75 -20.04
CA ASN A 75 -38.81 -18.98 -21.25
C ASN A 75 -37.48 -18.21 -21.10
N THR A 76 -36.81 -17.94 -22.22
CA THR A 76 -35.54 -17.22 -22.31
C THR A 76 -35.53 -15.87 -21.56
N THR A 77 -36.63 -15.12 -21.60
CA THR A 77 -36.79 -13.87 -20.83
C THR A 77 -36.74 -14.10 -19.31
N LYS A 78 -37.34 -15.19 -18.82
CA LYS A 78 -37.35 -15.56 -17.40
C LYS A 78 -35.96 -16.04 -16.97
N LEU A 79 -35.28 -16.83 -17.79
CA LEU A 79 -33.90 -17.25 -17.57
C LEU A 79 -32.94 -16.07 -17.46
N ARG A 80 -33.07 -15.05 -18.33
CA ARG A 80 -32.29 -13.79 -18.22
C ARG A 80 -32.57 -13.03 -16.92
N ARG A 81 -33.82 -13.05 -16.42
CA ARG A 81 -34.17 -12.43 -15.12
C ARG A 81 -33.53 -13.16 -13.94
N LEU A 82 -33.51 -14.49 -13.97
CA LEU A 82 -32.87 -15.36 -12.98
C LEU A 82 -31.35 -15.17 -12.98
N ARG A 83 -30.73 -15.21 -14.16
CA ARG A 83 -29.30 -14.91 -14.35
C ARG A 83 -28.91 -13.57 -13.70
N SER A 84 -29.65 -12.50 -14.01
CA SER A 84 -29.40 -11.18 -13.45
C SER A 84 -29.53 -11.15 -11.92
N TYR A 85 -30.37 -11.99 -11.32
CA TYR A 85 -30.46 -12.08 -9.87
C TYR A 85 -29.27 -12.86 -9.27
N LEU A 86 -28.87 -13.97 -9.88
CA LEU A 86 -27.69 -14.74 -9.48
C LEU A 86 -26.40 -13.92 -9.59
N GLU A 87 -26.24 -13.09 -10.62
CA GLU A 87 -25.12 -12.15 -10.75
C GLU A 87 -25.02 -11.20 -9.54
N VAL A 88 -26.16 -10.67 -9.08
CA VAL A 88 -26.22 -9.82 -7.88
C VAL A 88 -25.81 -10.63 -6.64
N ILE A 89 -26.30 -11.87 -6.50
CA ILE A 89 -25.92 -12.74 -5.37
C ILE A 89 -24.41 -12.99 -5.35
N VAL A 90 -23.84 -13.46 -6.46
CA VAL A 90 -22.41 -13.81 -6.57
C VAL A 90 -21.53 -12.58 -6.34
N SER A 91 -21.86 -11.44 -6.93
CA SER A 91 -21.06 -10.22 -6.79
C SER A 91 -21.03 -9.67 -5.35
N GLU A 92 -22.16 -9.70 -4.65
CA GLU A 92 -22.25 -9.24 -3.26
C GLU A 92 -21.48 -10.17 -2.30
N PHE A 93 -21.63 -11.47 -2.45
CA PHE A 93 -20.89 -12.45 -1.64
C PHE A 93 -19.39 -12.46 -1.96
N ALA A 94 -18.99 -12.30 -3.23
CA ALA A 94 -17.58 -12.20 -3.63
C ALA A 94 -16.92 -10.94 -3.05
N THR A 95 -17.63 -9.82 -3.04
CA THR A 95 -17.15 -8.56 -2.45
C THR A 95 -16.90 -8.73 -0.94
N LYS A 96 -17.85 -9.35 -0.22
CA LYS A 96 -17.70 -9.65 1.20
C LYS A 96 -16.60 -10.67 1.48
N GLY A 97 -16.42 -11.65 0.60
CA GLY A 97 -15.41 -12.70 0.72
C GLY A 97 -13.97 -12.23 0.50
N THR A 98 -13.78 -11.04 -0.08
CA THR A 98 -12.45 -10.49 -0.36
C THR A 98 -11.80 -9.94 0.91
N ILE A 99 -10.82 -10.66 1.45
CA ILE A 99 -10.07 -10.25 2.64
C ILE A 99 -8.98 -9.23 2.26
N LYS A 100 -9.23 -7.95 2.51
CA LYS A 100 -8.19 -6.91 2.43
C LYS A 100 -7.27 -6.99 3.65
N ARG A 101 -6.13 -7.68 3.54
CA ARG A 101 -5.11 -7.72 4.60
C ARG A 101 -4.49 -6.33 4.79
N ARG A 102 -4.51 -5.81 6.03
CA ARG A 102 -3.86 -4.55 6.38
C ARG A 102 -2.34 -4.69 6.18
N LYS A 103 -1.74 -3.79 5.40
CA LYS A 103 -0.27 -3.71 5.27
C LYS A 103 0.33 -3.44 6.66
N ARG A 104 1.28 -4.28 7.09
CA ARG A 104 1.98 -4.10 8.36
C ARG A 104 2.80 -2.80 8.30
N LYS A 105 2.75 -1.98 9.35
CA LYS A 105 3.63 -0.81 9.48
C LYS A 105 5.08 -1.31 9.54
N VAL A 106 5.92 -0.86 8.61
CA VAL A 106 7.34 -1.24 8.58
C VAL A 106 8.05 -0.53 9.71
N LYS A 107 8.84 -1.26 10.52
CA LYS A 107 9.64 -0.66 11.59
C LYS A 107 10.77 0.19 10.97
N PRO A 108 11.14 1.35 11.57
CA PRO A 108 12.20 2.21 11.01
C PRO A 108 13.54 1.49 10.90
N GLU A 109 13.86 0.59 11.83
CA GLU A 109 15.04 -0.27 11.81
C GLU A 109 15.10 -1.16 10.57
N GLN A 110 13.96 -1.67 10.10
CA GLN A 110 13.91 -2.53 8.90
C GLN A 110 14.18 -1.74 7.63
N LEU A 111 13.78 -0.46 7.59
CA LEU A 111 14.05 0.42 6.44
C LEU A 111 15.53 0.78 6.33
N VAL A 112 16.20 0.89 7.47
CA VAL A 112 17.58 1.35 7.58
C VAL A 112 18.60 0.20 7.58
N LYS A 113 18.16 -1.06 7.72
CA LYS A 113 19.03 -2.26 7.77
C LYS A 113 20.07 -2.36 6.64
N SER A 114 19.76 -1.81 5.47
CA SER A 114 20.64 -1.85 4.29
C SER A 114 21.51 -0.61 4.11
N LEU A 115 21.36 0.38 4.98
CA LEU A 115 22.10 1.64 4.95
C LEU A 115 23.53 1.41 5.42
N LYS A 116 24.49 1.83 4.59
CA LYS A 116 25.91 1.82 4.93
C LYS A 116 26.31 3.24 5.32
N TYR A 117 26.84 3.41 6.51
CA TYR A 117 27.32 4.69 7.04
C TYR A 117 28.60 4.46 7.86
N LEU A 118 29.29 5.54 8.18
CA LEU A 118 30.47 5.53 9.04
C LEU A 118 30.03 5.70 10.50
N GLU A 119 30.39 4.78 11.39
CA GLU A 119 29.94 4.82 12.79
C GLU A 119 30.70 5.88 13.60
N ASN A 120 32.01 5.99 13.40
CA ASN A 120 32.86 6.97 14.08
C ASN A 120 33.97 7.44 13.14
N PHE A 121 34.39 8.69 13.31
CA PHE A 121 35.54 9.25 12.63
C PHE A 121 36.40 10.08 13.58
N ASP A 122 37.67 9.69 13.70
CA ASP A 122 38.63 10.34 14.56
C ASP A 122 38.77 11.82 14.20
N GLY A 123 38.57 12.67 15.21
CA GLY A 123 38.61 14.12 15.06
C GLY A 123 37.28 14.80 14.79
N ILE A 124 36.19 14.07 14.48
CA ILE A 124 34.81 14.62 14.37
C ILE A 124 33.90 14.02 15.44
N GLY A 125 33.83 12.70 15.56
CA GLY A 125 33.01 11.99 16.54
C GLY A 125 32.09 10.94 15.93
N GLU A 126 31.13 10.48 16.73
CA GLU A 126 30.21 9.39 16.39
C GLU A 126 29.03 9.85 15.54
N SER A 127 28.55 8.95 14.68
CA SER A 127 27.38 9.14 13.85
C SER A 127 26.09 8.95 14.64
N VAL A 128 25.11 9.80 14.40
CA VAL A 128 23.76 9.63 14.95
C VAL A 128 23.12 8.34 14.43
N ASN A 129 22.31 7.69 15.27
CA ASN A 129 21.60 6.47 14.91
C ASN A 129 20.74 6.67 13.63
N PRO A 130 20.98 5.89 12.57
CA PRO A 130 20.30 6.09 11.30
C PRO A 130 18.80 5.77 11.34
N ALA A 131 18.30 5.03 12.34
CA ALA A 131 16.86 4.82 12.53
C ALA A 131 16.10 6.13 12.77
N GLN A 132 16.77 7.16 13.30
CA GLN A 132 16.19 8.48 13.53
C GLN A 132 16.01 9.29 12.24
N LEU A 133 16.60 8.86 11.12
CA LEU A 133 16.41 9.49 9.81
C LEU A 133 14.96 9.35 9.31
N ILE A 134 14.29 8.26 9.69
CA ILE A 134 12.92 8.00 9.26
C ILE A 134 11.97 9.00 9.94
N GLY A 135 11.34 9.85 9.13
CA GLY A 135 10.46 10.92 9.59
C GLY A 135 11.18 12.17 10.08
N ALA A 136 12.50 12.29 9.88
CA ALA A 136 13.23 13.51 10.18
C ALA A 136 12.91 14.60 9.14
N LYS A 137 12.87 15.87 9.56
CA LYS A 137 12.71 17.01 8.64
C LYS A 137 14.03 17.45 8.04
N LYS A 138 15.12 17.40 8.80
CA LYS A 138 16.43 17.87 8.33
C LYS A 138 17.53 16.89 8.72
N VAL A 139 18.49 16.69 7.83
CA VAL A 139 19.69 15.89 8.11
C VAL A 139 20.93 16.58 7.57
N LEU A 140 21.98 16.58 8.39
CA LEU A 140 23.33 16.96 8.00
C LEU A 140 24.21 15.72 7.91
N LEU A 141 24.82 15.53 6.74
CA LEU A 141 25.73 14.44 6.43
C LEU A 141 27.11 14.99 6.04
N TYR A 142 28.15 14.24 6.38
CA TYR A 142 29.50 14.55 5.95
C TYR A 142 30.20 13.31 5.40
N ASN A 143 30.72 13.40 4.18
CA ASN A 143 31.53 12.35 3.58
C ASN A 143 33.01 12.64 3.83
N THR A 144 33.67 11.78 4.61
CA THR A 144 35.06 11.96 5.04
C THR A 144 36.05 11.81 3.88
N LYS A 145 35.80 10.85 2.98
CA LYS A 145 36.65 10.57 1.81
C LYS A 145 36.58 11.68 0.76
N GLN A 146 35.36 12.13 0.43
CA GLN A 146 35.15 13.17 -0.57
C GLN A 146 35.25 14.60 0.00
N LYS A 147 35.33 14.72 1.34
CA LYS A 147 35.24 16.00 2.08
C LYS A 147 34.05 16.83 1.61
N LYS A 148 32.88 16.21 1.54
CA LYS A 148 31.63 16.86 1.10
C LYS A 148 30.65 16.93 2.26
N ILE A 149 30.03 18.09 2.43
CA ILE A 149 28.89 18.28 3.32
C ILE A 149 27.61 18.20 2.51
N SER A 150 26.62 17.50 3.02
CA SER A 150 25.30 17.38 2.40
C SER A 150 24.22 17.69 3.42
N PHE A 151 23.38 18.66 3.11
CA PHE A 151 22.25 19.04 3.92
C PHE A 151 20.97 18.75 3.15
N TYR A 152 20.06 17.98 3.76
CA TYR A 152 18.76 17.66 3.17
C TYR A 152 17.65 18.12 4.10
N SER A 153 16.60 18.70 3.51
CA SER A 153 15.38 19.15 4.19
C SER A 153 14.14 18.55 3.53
N SER A 154 13.16 18.20 4.35
CA SER A 154 11.88 17.60 3.98
C SER A 154 10.77 18.18 4.86
N GLU A 155 9.64 18.55 4.27
CA GLU A 155 8.44 18.96 5.00
C GLU A 155 7.62 17.75 5.47
N THR A 156 7.59 16.69 4.65
CA THR A 156 6.78 15.48 4.89
C THR A 156 7.48 14.44 5.74
N GLY A 157 8.81 14.49 5.82
CA GLY A 157 9.66 13.57 6.55
C GLY A 157 10.51 12.70 5.62
N LEU A 158 11.79 12.59 5.97
CA LEU A 158 12.76 11.81 5.23
C LEU A 158 12.50 10.31 5.36
N THR A 159 12.79 9.56 4.30
CA THR A 159 12.74 8.09 4.29
C THR A 159 14.02 7.55 3.65
N VAL A 160 14.38 6.31 3.95
CA VAL A 160 15.53 5.64 3.36
C VAL A 160 15.08 4.42 2.56
N LYS A 161 15.62 4.26 1.35
CA LYS A 161 15.49 3.03 0.53
C LYS A 161 16.87 2.57 0.11
N GLY A 162 17.31 1.43 0.64
CA GLY A 162 18.66 0.93 0.36
C GLY A 162 19.70 1.83 1.01
N SER A 163 20.48 2.52 0.16
CA SER A 163 21.49 3.50 0.56
C SER A 163 21.12 4.95 0.24
N THR A 164 19.88 5.20 -0.21
CA THR A 164 19.46 6.50 -0.72
C THR A 164 18.36 7.10 0.15
N LEU A 165 18.55 8.35 0.57
CA LEU A 165 17.52 9.21 1.15
C LEU A 165 16.46 9.55 0.10
N LYS A 166 15.21 9.51 0.53
CA LYS A 166 14.01 9.76 -0.27
C LYS A 166 13.12 10.77 0.45
N ASN A 167 12.24 11.41 -0.32
CA ASN A 167 11.31 12.43 0.13
C ASN A 167 12.01 13.66 0.74
N PHE A 168 13.11 14.12 0.15
CA PHE A 168 13.69 15.42 0.46
C PHE A 168 13.22 16.44 -0.59
N ASP A 169 12.88 17.64 -0.14
CA ASP A 169 12.42 18.75 -0.98
C ASP A 169 13.60 19.63 -1.40
N VAL A 170 14.52 19.87 -0.47
CA VAL A 170 15.72 20.69 -0.69
C VAL A 170 16.96 19.89 -0.31
N GLY A 171 17.96 19.88 -1.20
CA GLY A 171 19.24 19.24 -0.95
C GLY A 171 20.39 20.15 -1.39
N ILE A 172 21.35 20.37 -0.50
CA ILE A 172 22.55 21.17 -0.78
C ILE A 172 23.76 20.29 -0.55
N VAL A 173 24.59 20.16 -1.57
CA VAL A 173 25.83 19.40 -1.51
C VAL A 173 26.99 20.31 -1.92
N LYS A 174 27.94 20.51 -1.01
CA LYS A 174 29.15 21.32 -1.24
C LYS A 174 30.40 20.60 -0.75
N SER A 175 31.54 20.91 -1.38
CA SER A 175 32.83 20.45 -0.85
C SER A 175 33.31 21.38 0.25
N CYS A 176 33.82 20.80 1.34
CA CYS A 176 34.43 21.51 2.45
C CYS A 176 35.87 21.99 2.14
N GLY A 177 36.45 21.56 1.01
CA GLY A 177 37.81 21.94 0.62
C GLY A 177 38.87 21.53 1.65
N ARG A 178 39.73 22.49 2.05
CA ARG A 178 40.82 22.30 3.05
C ARG A 178 40.40 22.65 4.48
N LYS A 179 39.10 22.76 4.77
CA LYS A 179 38.62 23.04 6.13
C LYS A 179 39.00 21.91 7.09
N GLU A 180 39.33 22.28 8.32
CA GLU A 180 39.71 21.36 9.38
C GLU A 180 38.50 20.62 9.98
N ASN A 181 38.77 19.49 10.64
CA ASN A 181 37.74 18.69 11.32
C ASN A 181 37.06 19.45 12.48
N SER A 182 37.76 20.40 13.09
CA SER A 182 37.25 21.33 14.11
C SER A 182 36.06 22.16 13.61
N TRP A 183 36.12 22.64 12.36
CA TRP A 183 35.04 23.41 11.73
C TRP A 183 33.79 22.55 11.51
N ILE A 184 33.96 21.27 11.17
CA ILE A 184 32.83 20.34 10.95
C ILE A 184 32.10 20.06 12.28
N LYS A 185 32.86 19.84 13.36
CA LYS A 185 32.31 19.73 14.72
C LYS A 185 31.53 20.97 15.16
N LEU A 186 32.04 22.15 14.79
CA LEU A 186 31.37 23.41 15.11
C LEU A 186 30.06 23.55 14.35
N ILE A 187 30.01 23.15 13.07
CA ILE A 187 28.78 23.19 12.29
C ILE A 187 27.73 22.24 12.82
N SER A 188 28.12 21.02 13.22
CA SER A 188 27.15 20.04 13.74
C SER A 188 26.47 20.53 15.02
N SER A 189 27.17 21.29 15.86
CA SER A 189 26.61 21.85 17.11
C SER A 189 25.85 23.17 16.91
N CYS A 190 26.13 23.92 15.85
CA CYS A 190 25.50 25.23 15.61
C CYS A 190 23.98 25.16 15.33
N PRO A 191 23.22 26.23 15.60
CA PRO A 191 21.83 26.34 15.17
C PRO A 191 21.69 26.24 13.64
N VAL A 192 20.55 25.70 13.17
CA VAL A 192 20.31 25.40 11.74
C VAL A 192 20.53 26.62 10.83
N GLY A 193 20.10 27.81 11.25
CA GLY A 193 20.31 29.04 10.47
C GLY A 193 21.79 29.40 10.30
N ARG A 194 22.58 29.31 11.38
CA ARG A 194 24.03 29.55 11.33
C ARG A 194 24.74 28.50 10.49
N MET A 195 24.38 27.22 10.66
CA MET A 195 24.89 26.13 9.85
C MET A 195 24.65 26.36 8.35
N MET A 196 23.44 26.77 7.98
CA MET A 196 23.08 27.03 6.59
C MET A 196 23.92 28.18 6.01
N ASN A 197 24.10 29.26 6.77
CA ASN A 197 24.94 30.39 6.35
C ASN A 197 26.40 29.95 6.15
N GLU A 198 26.95 29.15 7.06
CA GLU A 198 28.31 28.59 6.93
C GLU A 198 28.46 27.70 5.68
N ILE A 199 27.46 26.86 5.40
CA ILE A 199 27.45 26.03 4.18
C ILE A 199 27.35 26.91 2.93
N ASN A 200 26.51 27.95 2.95
CA ASN A 200 26.35 28.86 1.82
C ASN A 200 27.61 29.68 1.54
N ASN A 201 28.33 30.08 2.58
CA ASN A 201 29.60 30.81 2.50
C ASN A 201 30.77 29.96 1.97
N LEU A 202 30.61 28.65 1.79
CA LEU A 202 31.63 27.83 1.14
C LEU A 202 31.84 28.27 -0.30
N ARG A 203 33.10 28.50 -0.66
CA ARG A 203 33.51 28.88 -2.04
C ARG A 203 33.21 27.79 -3.08
N ALA A 204 32.95 26.56 -2.66
CA ALA A 204 32.72 25.44 -3.55
C ALA A 204 31.35 25.56 -4.25
N LYS A 205 31.32 25.19 -5.53
CA LYS A 205 30.08 25.10 -6.31
C LYS A 205 29.14 24.04 -5.72
N GLU A 206 27.85 24.32 -5.79
CA GLU A 206 26.79 23.37 -5.43
C GLU A 206 26.76 22.20 -6.42
N GLN A 207 26.54 21.01 -5.90
CA GLN A 207 26.40 19.79 -6.67
C GLN A 207 24.98 19.24 -6.52
N ASP A 208 24.54 18.50 -7.53
CA ASP A 208 23.21 17.91 -7.54
C ASP A 208 23.00 16.96 -6.36
N PRO A 209 21.93 17.16 -5.56
CA PRO A 209 21.66 16.34 -4.38
C PRO A 209 21.13 14.96 -4.80
N THR A 210 21.98 13.93 -4.70
CA THR A 210 21.58 12.54 -5.01
C THR A 210 20.95 11.80 -3.83
N GLY A 211 21.14 12.27 -2.60
CA GLY A 211 20.66 11.60 -1.38
C GLY A 211 21.40 10.31 -1.01
N ARG A 212 22.50 9.97 -1.69
CA ARG A 212 23.20 8.69 -1.49
C ARG A 212 24.15 8.73 -0.29
N ILE A 213 23.97 7.76 0.61
CA ILE A 213 24.80 7.56 1.81
C ILE A 213 25.68 6.33 1.60
N ASN A 214 26.99 6.48 1.82
CA ASN A 214 27.97 5.40 1.66
C ASN A 214 28.67 5.11 3.00
N LYS A 215 29.50 4.06 3.03
CA LYS A 215 30.31 3.67 4.21
C LYS A 215 31.20 4.80 4.76
N ASP A 216 31.56 5.78 3.92
CA ASP A 216 32.41 6.91 4.29
C ASP A 216 31.60 8.14 4.75
N THR A 217 30.27 8.00 4.90
CA THR A 217 29.37 9.10 5.27
C THR A 217 29.00 9.03 6.74
N LEU A 218 29.37 10.08 7.48
CA LEU A 218 29.04 10.30 8.88
C LEU A 218 27.71 11.09 8.97
N ILE A 219 26.78 10.63 9.81
CA ILE A 219 25.53 11.34 10.09
C ILE A 219 25.77 12.27 11.28
N LEU A 220 25.91 13.56 11.01
CA LEU A 220 26.30 14.55 12.01
C LEU A 220 25.13 14.99 12.88
N ARG A 221 23.98 15.27 12.27
CA ARG A 221 22.82 15.80 12.97
C ARG A 221 21.53 15.48 12.26
N ILE A 222 20.51 15.15 13.05
CA ILE A 222 19.14 14.91 12.59
C ILE A 222 18.21 15.85 13.37
N THR A 223 17.27 16.49 12.68
CA THR A 223 16.22 17.32 13.28
C THR A 223 14.86 16.83 12.81
N LYS A 224 13.93 16.61 13.74
CA LYS A 224 12.55 16.20 13.47
C LYS A 224 11.61 17.40 13.30
#